data_AF-A0A8T6L8Z1-F1
#
_entry.id   AF-A0A8T6L8Z1-F1
#
_cell.length_a   1.000
_cell.length_b   1.000
_cell.length_c   1.000
_cell.angle_alpha   90.00
_cell.angle_beta   90.00
_cell.angle_gamma   90.00
#
_symmetry.space_group_name_H-M   'P 1'
#
loop_
_entity.id
_entity.type
_entity.pdbx_description
1 polymer ?
#
loop_
_entity_poly.entity_id
_entity_poly.type
_entity_poly.pdbx_seq_one_letter_code
_entity_poly.pdbx_strand_id
1 'polypeptide(L)'
;MLPGRLQKVKNGAARLSHALRSRQTDGQDWASVDSVNIDGLLETALPNIATQLGNLVRWTAANLGDNPLGTVALPPRLDDLAGIVGTVDEAHVKLLLRHARDGGLIDFAHGNEVRLTPAGWDMAQSSEPGKSEGDAMEGASGGPDESQSGRIGSIVTANCNECGGDRKSFVRGSHKVLEDDGDFSWGTTMEILECCGCGELSARRRFWFSEWEDVVENPTTGRLELHMPEEVDYLPARRVRARPEWVNRLPDKNLRQVMEEVYVALDHDLAVLAATGARTLLDRAMWLRIKDQQGGFRGKLDAMVAEGHMGEDEREKFLVMADLGSAAVHRGHVPDPSALNGVLTAVEALLYRLFVEPREVQAIKASTPRRRP
;
A
#
# COMPACT_ATOMS: atom_id res chain seq x y z
N MET A 1 -8.99 48.79 -2.85
CA MET A 1 -8.89 48.13 -4.17
C MET A 1 -9.25 46.64 -4.17
N LEU A 2 -9.23 45.93 -3.03
CA LEU A 2 -9.60 44.51 -2.95
C LEU A 2 -11.13 44.24 -2.81
N PRO A 3 -11.90 44.94 -1.93
CA PRO A 3 -13.34 44.67 -1.78
C PRO A 3 -14.16 44.92 -3.05
N GLY A 4 -13.78 45.95 -3.82
CA GLY A 4 -14.44 46.29 -5.09
C GLY A 4 -14.19 45.29 -6.21
N ARG A 5 -13.17 44.41 -6.11
CA ARG A 5 -12.94 43.32 -7.08
C ARG A 5 -13.80 42.10 -6.75
N LEU A 6 -13.97 41.80 -5.46
CA LEU A 6 -14.89 40.75 -4.98
C LEU A 6 -16.34 41.02 -5.39
N GLN A 7 -16.76 42.28 -5.36
CA GLN A 7 -18.11 42.69 -5.74
C GLN A 7 -18.37 42.67 -7.26
N LYS A 8 -17.32 42.67 -8.09
CA LYS A 8 -17.44 42.64 -9.56
C LYS A 8 -17.61 41.22 -10.10
N VAL A 9 -17.12 40.21 -9.39
CA VAL A 9 -17.19 38.82 -9.80
C VAL A 9 -18.41 38.16 -9.15
N LYS A 10 -19.29 37.58 -9.98
CA LYS A 10 -20.43 36.81 -9.49
C LYS A 10 -19.94 35.68 -8.59
N ASN A 11 -20.44 35.64 -7.35
CA ASN A 11 -20.06 34.67 -6.31
C ASN A 11 -18.60 34.78 -5.84
N GLY A 12 -17.98 35.97 -5.96
CA GLY A 12 -16.56 36.15 -5.66
C GLY A 12 -16.16 35.74 -4.24
N ALA A 13 -17.02 35.98 -3.24
CA ALA A 13 -16.76 35.56 -1.86
C ALA A 13 -16.73 34.03 -1.70
N ALA A 14 -17.68 33.32 -2.31
CA ALA A 14 -17.75 31.85 -2.25
C ALA A 14 -16.60 31.18 -3.00
N ARG A 15 -16.23 31.71 -4.17
CA ARG A 15 -15.09 31.21 -4.94
C ARG A 15 -13.76 31.43 -4.22
N LEU A 16 -13.56 32.64 -3.66
CA LEU A 16 -12.36 32.93 -2.88
C LEU A 16 -12.27 32.04 -1.63
N SER A 17 -13.38 31.88 -0.90
CA SER A 17 -13.42 31.02 0.29
C SER A 17 -13.12 29.56 -0.04
N HIS A 18 -13.65 29.04 -1.15
CA HIS A 18 -13.33 27.70 -1.62
C HIS A 18 -11.86 27.56 -2.05
N ALA A 19 -11.34 28.52 -2.81
CA ALA A 19 -9.96 28.52 -3.31
C ALA A 19 -8.92 28.56 -2.18
N LEU A 20 -9.21 29.26 -1.08
CA LEU A 20 -8.34 29.29 0.09
C LEU A 20 -8.36 27.95 0.83
N ARG A 21 -9.55 27.34 1.00
CA ARG A 21 -9.69 26.04 1.67
C ARG A 21 -9.13 24.88 0.86
N SER A 22 -9.25 24.91 -0.47
CA SER A 22 -8.73 23.84 -1.34
C SER A 22 -7.21 23.85 -1.49
N ARG A 23 -6.57 25.00 -1.24
CA ARG A 23 -5.10 25.14 -1.29
C ARG A 23 -4.44 24.97 0.08
N GLN A 24 -5.22 24.69 1.11
CA GLN A 24 -4.69 24.41 2.44
C GLN A 24 -4.21 22.96 2.50
N THR A 25 -2.89 22.77 2.49
CA THR A 25 -2.24 21.52 2.85
C THR A 25 -1.79 21.57 4.31
N ASP A 26 -1.82 20.41 4.98
CA ASP A 26 -1.65 20.29 6.42
C ASP A 26 -0.40 21.01 6.96
N GLY A 27 -0.61 21.90 7.94
CA GLY A 27 0.47 22.57 8.68
C GLY A 27 1.06 23.87 8.10
N GLN A 28 0.50 24.46 7.04
CA GLN A 28 1.00 25.72 6.46
C GLN A 28 0.07 26.93 6.75
N ASP A 29 0.67 28.12 6.94
CA ASP A 29 -0.06 29.38 7.16
C ASP A 29 -1.08 29.67 6.04
N TRP A 30 -2.18 30.36 6.39
CA TRP A 30 -3.22 30.75 5.44
C TRP A 30 -2.61 31.48 4.24
N ALA A 31 -2.97 31.06 3.02
CA ALA A 31 -2.52 31.71 1.80
C ALA A 31 -2.90 33.21 1.82
N SER A 32 -1.90 34.09 1.76
CA SER A 32 -2.12 35.55 1.80
C SER A 32 -2.86 36.01 0.55
N VAL A 33 -4.00 36.69 0.69
CA VAL A 33 -4.73 37.29 -0.44
C VAL A 33 -4.16 38.67 -0.74
N ASP A 34 -3.61 38.87 -1.94
CA ASP A 34 -3.05 40.14 -2.38
C ASP A 34 -3.62 40.58 -3.74
N SER A 35 -3.20 41.75 -4.21
CA SER A 35 -3.68 42.31 -5.48
C SER A 35 -3.27 41.52 -6.72
N VAL A 36 -2.28 40.64 -6.61
CA VAL A 36 -1.69 39.85 -7.70
C VAL A 36 -2.40 38.51 -7.84
N ASN A 37 -2.76 37.86 -6.72
CA ASN A 37 -3.33 36.51 -6.74
C ASN A 37 -4.86 36.45 -6.69
N ILE A 38 -5.54 37.56 -6.33
CA ILE A 38 -6.99 37.56 -6.11
C ILE A 38 -7.80 37.15 -7.36
N ASP A 39 -7.40 37.58 -8.56
CA ASP A 39 -8.14 37.24 -9.78
C ASP A 39 -8.04 35.74 -10.09
N GLY A 40 -6.84 35.16 -9.94
CA GLY A 40 -6.64 33.72 -10.12
C GLY A 40 -7.35 32.87 -9.06
N LEU A 41 -7.51 33.38 -7.83
CA LEU A 41 -8.34 32.72 -6.81
C LEU A 41 -9.84 32.76 -7.17
N LEU A 42 -10.29 33.84 -7.79
CA LEU A 42 -11.69 34.05 -8.21
C LEU A 42 -12.10 33.24 -9.46
N GLU A 43 -11.14 32.67 -10.19
CA GLU A 43 -11.37 31.75 -11.30
C GLU A 43 -11.67 30.32 -10.85
N THR A 44 -11.44 30.00 -9.57
CA THR A 44 -11.70 28.66 -9.02
C THR A 44 -13.18 28.31 -9.15
N ALA A 45 -13.48 27.15 -9.74
CA ALA A 45 -14.84 26.61 -9.83
C ALA A 45 -15.42 26.38 -8.43
N LEU A 46 -16.73 26.60 -8.29
CA LEU A 46 -17.41 26.27 -7.03
C LEU A 46 -17.39 24.74 -6.81
N PRO A 47 -17.38 24.29 -5.54
CA PRO A 47 -17.40 22.87 -5.21
C PRO A 47 -18.65 22.18 -5.77
N ASN A 48 -18.55 20.87 -6.05
CA ASN A 48 -19.71 20.07 -6.45
C ASN A 48 -20.70 19.90 -5.28
N ILE A 49 -21.90 19.38 -5.56
CA ILE A 49 -22.98 19.26 -4.57
C ILE A 49 -22.56 18.40 -3.36
N ALA A 50 -21.85 17.30 -3.57
CA ALA A 50 -21.39 16.43 -2.49
C ALA A 50 -20.42 17.16 -1.55
N THR A 51 -19.49 17.94 -2.11
CA THR A 51 -18.57 18.78 -1.33
C THR A 51 -19.29 19.93 -0.62
N GLN A 52 -20.31 20.53 -1.24
CA GLN A 52 -21.13 21.56 -0.61
C GLN A 52 -21.90 21.00 0.59
N LEU A 53 -22.48 19.79 0.48
CA LEU A 53 -23.14 19.09 1.59
C LEU A 53 -22.14 18.78 2.71
N GLY A 54 -20.96 18.28 2.38
CA GLY A 54 -19.90 18.02 3.36
C GLY A 54 -19.46 19.30 4.09
N ASN A 55 -19.35 20.43 3.38
CA ASN A 55 -19.05 21.73 4.00
C ASN A 55 -20.15 22.20 4.94
N LEU A 56 -21.43 22.01 4.57
CA LEU A 56 -22.58 22.36 5.41
C LEU A 56 -22.60 21.51 6.69
N VAL A 57 -22.39 20.21 6.55
CA VAL A 57 -22.34 19.25 7.67
C VAL A 57 -21.20 19.59 8.61
N ARG A 58 -19.98 19.82 8.10
CA ARG A 58 -18.82 20.23 8.92
C ARG A 58 -19.03 21.57 9.62
N TRP A 59 -19.58 22.56 8.91
CA TRP A 59 -19.91 23.84 9.53
C TRP A 59 -20.90 23.65 10.68
N THR A 60 -21.92 22.81 10.50
CA THR A 60 -22.91 22.52 11.54
C THR A 60 -22.27 21.78 12.72
N ALA A 61 -21.48 20.74 12.47
CA ALA A 61 -20.76 19.98 13.49
C ALA A 61 -19.81 20.88 14.31
N ALA A 62 -19.04 21.74 13.65
CA ALA A 62 -18.12 22.66 14.31
C ALA A 62 -18.83 23.69 15.22
N ASN A 63 -20.06 24.10 14.88
CA ASN A 63 -20.87 24.97 15.74
C ASN A 63 -21.54 24.21 16.89
N LEU A 64 -21.80 22.91 16.74
CA LEU A 64 -22.35 22.06 17.80
C LEU A 64 -21.29 21.62 18.83
N GLY A 65 -20.04 21.46 18.41
CA GLY A 65 -18.96 20.99 19.29
C GLY A 65 -19.31 19.66 19.95
N ASP A 66 -19.16 19.60 21.28
CA ASP A 66 -19.45 18.41 22.10
C ASP A 66 -20.95 18.19 22.37
N ASN A 67 -21.86 18.93 21.71
CA ASN A 67 -23.31 18.79 21.87
C ASN A 67 -23.96 18.14 20.63
N PRO A 68 -23.88 16.81 20.46
CA PRO A 68 -24.33 16.12 19.24
C PRO A 68 -25.85 16.16 19.02
N LEU A 69 -26.62 16.40 20.08
CA LEU A 69 -28.09 16.52 20.02
C LEU A 69 -28.57 17.98 20.02
N GLY A 70 -27.64 18.94 19.96
CA GLY A 70 -27.94 20.36 19.95
C GLY A 70 -28.51 20.86 18.61
N THR A 71 -28.86 22.14 18.59
CA THR A 71 -29.30 22.86 17.39
C THR A 71 -28.38 24.04 17.12
N VAL A 72 -28.17 24.37 15.86
CA VAL A 72 -27.41 25.54 15.40
C VAL A 72 -28.37 26.49 14.69
N ALA A 73 -28.41 27.74 15.14
CA ALA A 73 -29.12 28.79 14.43
C ALA A 73 -28.40 29.11 13.11
N LEU A 74 -29.12 29.03 12.00
CA LEU A 74 -28.59 29.49 10.72
C LEU A 74 -28.34 31.01 10.78
N PRO A 75 -27.31 31.52 10.08
CA PRO A 75 -27.01 32.95 10.06
C PRO A 75 -28.23 33.79 9.66
N PRO A 76 -28.40 35.01 10.20
CA PRO A 76 -29.52 35.89 9.87
C PRO A 76 -29.63 36.21 8.37
N ARG A 77 -28.49 36.15 7.66
CA ARG A 77 -28.41 36.24 6.20
C ARG A 77 -27.78 34.96 5.67
N LEU A 78 -28.53 34.21 4.87
CA LEU A 78 -28.05 32.95 4.30
C LEU A 78 -26.94 33.14 3.25
N ASP A 79 -26.77 34.35 2.72
CA ASP A 79 -25.61 34.70 1.89
C ASP A 79 -24.28 34.54 2.64
N ASP A 80 -24.26 34.74 3.95
CA ASP A 80 -23.05 34.52 4.77
C ASP A 80 -22.70 33.02 4.81
N LEU A 81 -23.71 32.15 4.78
CA LEU A 81 -23.55 30.71 4.71
C LEU A 81 -23.08 30.27 3.30
N ALA A 82 -23.51 30.96 2.23
CA ALA A 82 -23.12 30.63 0.87
C ALA A 82 -21.60 30.65 0.67
N GLY A 83 -20.91 31.62 1.28
CA GLY A 83 -19.45 31.71 1.30
C GLY A 83 -18.78 30.53 2.01
N ILE A 84 -19.45 29.97 3.03
CA ILE A 84 -18.93 28.86 3.83
C ILE A 84 -19.14 27.53 3.11
N VAL A 85 -20.35 27.28 2.59
CA VAL A 85 -20.68 26.01 1.93
C VAL A 85 -20.20 25.94 0.49
N GLY A 86 -19.97 27.09 -0.15
CA GLY A 86 -19.51 27.19 -1.53
C GLY A 86 -20.65 27.22 -2.55
N THR A 87 -21.81 27.79 -2.19
CA THR A 87 -22.94 27.98 -3.11
C THR A 87 -22.91 29.37 -3.75
N VAL A 88 -23.81 29.58 -4.72
CA VAL A 88 -23.92 30.81 -5.52
C VAL A 88 -24.52 31.97 -4.71
N ASP A 89 -25.61 31.74 -4.01
CA ASP A 89 -26.41 32.74 -3.29
C ASP A 89 -27.31 32.07 -2.24
N GLU A 90 -28.07 32.88 -1.50
CA GLU A 90 -29.10 32.42 -0.56
C GLU A 90 -30.10 31.42 -1.15
N ALA A 91 -30.53 31.57 -2.41
CA ALA A 91 -31.49 30.65 -3.02
C ALA A 91 -30.91 29.24 -3.15
N HIS A 92 -29.63 29.14 -3.51
CA HIS A 92 -28.92 27.86 -3.61
C HIS A 92 -28.58 27.29 -2.23
N VAL A 93 -28.34 28.11 -1.22
CA VAL A 93 -28.25 27.64 0.19
C VAL A 93 -29.56 26.98 0.62
N LYS A 94 -30.72 27.59 0.30
CA LYS A 94 -32.02 26.98 0.62
C LYS A 94 -32.24 25.65 -0.10
N LEU A 95 -31.78 25.52 -1.35
CA LEU A 95 -31.83 24.25 -2.08
C LEU A 95 -30.91 23.21 -1.46
N LEU A 96 -29.69 23.59 -1.09
CA LEU A 96 -28.73 22.71 -0.42
C LEU A 96 -29.26 22.21 0.93
N LEU A 97 -29.87 23.09 1.73
CA LEU A 97 -30.50 22.72 3.00
C LEU A 97 -31.66 21.75 2.81
N ARG A 98 -32.49 21.94 1.77
CA ARG A 98 -33.55 20.98 1.42
C ARG A 98 -32.95 19.63 1.03
N HIS A 99 -31.93 19.63 0.19
CA HIS A 99 -31.29 18.40 -0.26
C HIS A 99 -30.58 17.66 0.88
N ALA A 100 -29.96 18.39 1.81
CA ALA A 100 -29.38 17.82 3.03
C ALA A 100 -30.45 17.20 3.94
N ARG A 101 -31.62 17.83 4.06
CA ARG A 101 -32.76 17.26 4.81
C ARG A 101 -33.34 16.03 4.13
N ASP A 102 -33.60 16.11 2.83
CA ASP A 102 -34.21 15.02 2.07
C ASP A 102 -33.26 13.81 1.96
N GLY A 103 -31.95 14.06 1.97
CA GLY A 103 -30.90 13.05 2.12
C GLY A 103 -30.66 12.57 3.56
N GLY A 104 -31.43 13.06 4.54
CA GLY A 104 -31.37 12.64 5.93
C GLY A 104 -30.11 13.04 6.68
N LEU A 105 -29.36 14.06 6.23
CA LEU A 105 -28.13 14.56 6.88
C LEU A 105 -28.41 15.60 7.96
N ILE A 106 -29.49 16.38 7.79
CA ILE A 106 -29.90 17.41 8.74
C ILE A 106 -31.40 17.34 8.98
N ASP A 107 -31.82 17.83 10.14
CA ASP A 107 -33.21 18.10 10.46
C ASP A 107 -33.39 19.57 10.82
N PHE A 108 -34.57 20.12 10.52
CA PHE A 108 -34.95 21.43 11.02
C PHE A 108 -35.60 21.29 12.39
N ALA A 109 -35.09 22.03 13.37
CA ALA A 109 -35.71 22.19 14.67
C ALA A 109 -36.72 23.36 14.65
N HIS A 110 -37.13 23.84 15.81
CA HIS A 110 -38.05 24.98 15.90
C HIS A 110 -37.40 26.26 15.37
N GLY A 111 -37.97 26.84 14.29
CA GLY A 111 -37.51 28.11 13.74
C GLY A 111 -36.45 27.97 12.65
N ASN A 112 -35.38 28.79 12.73
CA ASN A 112 -34.28 28.83 11.75
C ASN A 112 -33.07 27.99 12.22
N GLU A 113 -33.33 26.92 12.96
CA GLU A 113 -32.32 26.10 13.59
C GLU A 113 -32.21 24.74 12.89
N VAL A 114 -30.98 24.28 12.71
CA VAL A 114 -30.65 22.98 12.10
C VAL A 114 -29.94 22.11 13.13
N ARG A 115 -30.23 20.80 13.09
CA ARG A 115 -29.49 19.79 13.83
C ARG A 115 -28.93 18.76 12.86
N LEU A 116 -27.82 18.14 13.22
CA LEU A 116 -27.30 16.99 12.49
C LEU A 116 -28.06 15.73 12.88
N THR A 117 -28.36 14.89 11.90
CA THR A 117 -28.84 13.52 12.13
C THR A 117 -27.64 12.61 12.41
N PRO A 118 -27.84 11.34 12.81
CA PRO A 118 -26.75 10.37 12.88
C PRO A 118 -25.96 10.26 11.57
N ALA A 119 -26.65 10.20 10.42
CA ALA A 119 -26.00 10.19 9.11
C ALA A 119 -25.21 11.48 8.81
N GLY A 120 -25.68 12.62 9.31
CA GLY A 120 -24.94 13.89 9.25
C GLY A 120 -23.65 13.86 10.08
N TRP A 121 -23.70 13.31 11.29
CA TRP A 121 -22.51 13.12 12.13
C TRP A 121 -21.52 12.12 11.54
N ASP A 122 -22.01 11.02 10.98
CA ASP A 122 -21.18 10.04 10.27
C ASP A 122 -20.45 10.70 9.10
N MET A 123 -21.13 11.56 8.33
CA MET A 123 -20.51 12.32 7.23
C MET A 123 -19.49 13.35 7.73
N ALA A 124 -19.74 14.01 8.86
CA ALA A 124 -18.80 14.94 9.48
C ALA A 124 -17.50 14.23 9.89
N GLN A 125 -17.63 13.07 10.54
CA GLN A 125 -16.51 12.29 11.09
C GLN A 125 -15.77 11.49 10.02
N SER A 126 -16.46 11.04 8.97
CA SER A 126 -15.86 10.35 7.81
C SER A 126 -14.96 11.26 6.97
N SER A 127 -15.00 12.58 7.20
CA SER A 127 -14.20 13.56 6.49
C SER A 127 -13.24 14.37 7.38
N GLU A 128 -13.08 13.99 8.64
CA GLU A 128 -11.92 14.36 9.48
C GLU A 128 -10.86 13.26 9.43
N PRO A 129 -9.56 13.59 9.34
CA PRO A 129 -8.51 12.59 9.43
C PRO A 129 -8.34 12.15 10.90
N GLY A 130 -9.06 11.09 11.25
CA GLY A 130 -8.73 10.20 12.36
C GLY A 130 -9.57 10.35 13.62
N LYS A 131 -10.56 9.47 13.80
CA LYS A 131 -10.68 8.49 14.90
C LYS A 131 -11.98 7.69 14.76
N SER A 132 -11.85 6.38 14.94
CA SER A 132 -12.90 5.37 14.86
C SER A 132 -13.72 5.24 16.14
N GLU A 133 -14.97 4.78 15.98
CA GLU A 133 -15.80 3.84 16.78
C GLU A 133 -17.26 4.27 16.58
N GLY A 134 -18.21 3.50 16.03
CA GLY A 134 -18.44 2.07 16.07
C GLY A 134 -19.70 1.82 16.91
N ASP A 135 -20.88 1.69 16.29
CA ASP A 135 -21.90 0.70 16.71
C ASP A 135 -23.14 0.64 15.79
N ALA A 136 -23.72 -0.56 15.79
CA ALA A 136 -24.61 -1.19 14.83
C ALA A 136 -26.05 -0.65 14.71
N MET A 137 -26.70 -0.90 13.55
CA MET A 137 -27.95 -1.69 13.53
C MET A 137 -28.31 -2.25 12.14
N GLU A 138 -28.87 -3.45 12.18
CA GLU A 138 -29.17 -4.39 11.09
C GLU A 138 -30.35 -4.00 10.19
N GLY A 139 -30.34 -4.51 8.95
CA GLY A 139 -31.48 -4.61 8.05
C GLY A 139 -31.23 -5.61 6.93
N ALA A 140 -31.79 -6.81 7.07
CA ALA A 140 -31.56 -7.98 6.22
C ALA A 140 -32.30 -7.96 4.87
N SER A 141 -31.66 -8.54 3.85
CA SER A 141 -32.31 -9.43 2.87
C SER A 141 -31.25 -10.23 2.10
N GLY A 142 -31.45 -11.54 2.00
CA GLY A 142 -30.41 -12.52 1.70
C GLY A 142 -30.18 -12.82 0.22
N GLY A 143 -28.97 -13.35 -0.02
CA GLY A 143 -28.49 -14.06 -1.21
C GLY A 143 -27.20 -14.80 -0.80
N PRO A 144 -27.00 -16.07 -1.18
CA PRO A 144 -25.86 -16.84 -0.70
C PRO A 144 -24.60 -16.56 -1.53
N ASP A 145 -23.50 -16.38 -0.78
CA ASP A 145 -22.08 -16.52 -1.16
C ASP A 145 -21.45 -15.47 -2.11
N GLU A 146 -21.35 -14.23 -1.61
CA GLU A 146 -20.32 -13.27 -2.05
C GLU A 146 -18.96 -13.69 -1.46
N SER A 147 -18.16 -14.44 -2.23
CA SER A 147 -16.81 -14.84 -1.84
C SER A 147 -15.87 -13.62 -1.78
N GLN A 148 -15.68 -13.12 -0.56
CA GLN A 148 -14.46 -12.52 -0.03
C GLN A 148 -13.93 -11.21 -0.62
N SER A 149 -14.77 -10.27 -1.07
CA SER A 149 -14.32 -8.87 -1.11
C SER A 149 -14.37 -8.26 0.29
N GLY A 150 -13.22 -7.92 0.87
CA GLY A 150 -13.12 -7.46 2.24
C GLY A 150 -13.83 -6.13 2.43
N ARG A 151 -15.01 -6.13 3.04
CA ARG A 151 -15.61 -4.91 3.57
C ARG A 151 -14.63 -4.29 4.57
N ILE A 152 -14.51 -2.97 4.58
CA ILE A 152 -13.67 -2.28 5.57
C ILE A 152 -14.09 -2.73 6.97
N GLY A 153 -13.13 -3.13 7.79
CA GLY A 153 -13.39 -3.70 9.11
C GLY A 153 -13.54 -5.22 9.17
N SER A 154 -13.50 -5.92 8.03
CA SER A 154 -13.53 -7.39 8.01
C SER A 154 -12.14 -8.01 8.22
N ILE A 155 -12.12 -9.27 8.66
CA ILE A 155 -10.90 -10.08 8.76
C ILE A 155 -10.84 -11.00 7.56
N VAL A 156 -9.76 -10.87 6.77
CA VAL A 156 -9.48 -11.71 5.61
C VAL A 156 -8.22 -12.54 5.85
N THR A 157 -8.05 -13.60 5.07
CA THR A 157 -6.79 -14.34 5.03
C THR A 157 -5.88 -13.68 3.98
N ALA A 158 -4.66 -13.34 4.35
CA ALA A 158 -3.68 -12.70 3.47
C ALA A 158 -2.24 -13.01 3.90
N ASN A 159 -1.31 -12.94 2.96
CA ASN A 159 0.10 -13.16 3.24
C ASN A 159 0.67 -12.06 4.15
N CYS A 160 1.48 -12.47 5.12
CA CYS A 160 2.26 -11.56 5.95
C CYS A 160 3.74 -11.82 5.74
N ASN A 161 4.47 -10.79 5.31
CA ASN A 161 5.90 -10.88 5.07
C ASN A 161 6.71 -11.10 6.35
N GLU A 162 6.28 -10.55 7.49
CA GLU A 162 6.95 -10.71 8.80
C GLU A 162 6.65 -12.07 9.44
N CYS A 163 5.38 -12.46 9.53
CA CYS A 163 5.00 -13.74 10.15
C CYS A 163 5.21 -14.97 9.24
N GLY A 164 5.38 -14.74 7.93
CA GLY A 164 5.50 -15.75 6.89
C GLY A 164 4.17 -16.42 6.51
N GLY A 165 3.90 -16.54 5.22
CA GLY A 165 2.71 -17.25 4.72
C GLY A 165 1.39 -16.55 5.05
N ASP A 166 0.29 -17.29 4.90
CA ASP A 166 -1.05 -16.73 5.06
C ASP A 166 -1.45 -16.60 6.53
N ARG A 167 -1.93 -15.41 6.89
CA ARG A 167 -2.34 -15.02 8.24
C ARG A 167 -3.69 -14.30 8.18
N LYS A 168 -4.31 -14.13 9.35
CA LYS A 168 -5.48 -13.29 9.49
C LYS A 168 -5.04 -11.82 9.49
N SER A 169 -5.65 -11.04 8.60
CA SER A 169 -5.38 -9.62 8.46
C SER A 169 -6.68 -8.83 8.47
N PHE A 170 -6.65 -7.69 9.15
CA PHE A 170 -7.75 -6.75 9.23
C PHE A 170 -7.74 -5.81 8.02
N VAL A 171 -8.88 -5.65 7.35
CA VAL A 171 -8.99 -4.74 6.20
C VAL A 171 -9.19 -3.32 6.70
N ARG A 172 -8.15 -2.49 6.58
CA ARG A 172 -8.14 -1.07 6.99
C ARG A 172 -8.73 -0.15 5.91
N GLY A 173 -8.62 -0.53 4.65
CA GLY A 173 -9.18 0.21 3.52
C GLY A 173 -9.44 -0.71 2.34
N SER A 174 -10.46 -0.40 1.55
CA SER A 174 -10.79 -1.15 0.34
C SER A 174 -11.37 -0.20 -0.69
N HIS A 175 -10.89 -0.30 -1.93
CA HIS A 175 -11.41 0.44 -3.07
C HIS A 175 -11.54 -0.50 -4.26
N LYS A 176 -12.73 -0.54 -4.86
CA LYS A 176 -13.03 -1.39 -6.02
C LYS A 176 -13.44 -0.53 -7.20
N VAL A 177 -12.81 -0.76 -8.33
CA VAL A 177 -13.18 -0.19 -9.64
C VAL A 177 -13.67 -1.34 -10.51
N LEU A 178 -14.83 -1.14 -11.14
CA LEU A 178 -15.41 -2.05 -12.12
C LEU A 178 -15.51 -1.31 -13.44
N GLU A 179 -15.06 -1.95 -14.50
CA GLU A 179 -15.04 -1.43 -15.87
C GLU A 179 -15.60 -2.49 -16.82
N ASP A 180 -16.15 -2.03 -17.93
CA ASP A 180 -16.81 -2.84 -18.95
C ASP A 180 -16.67 -2.13 -20.31
N ASP A 181 -16.45 -2.89 -21.37
CA ASP A 181 -16.40 -2.38 -22.76
C ASP A 181 -17.59 -2.84 -23.62
N GLY A 182 -18.56 -3.53 -23.01
CA GLY A 182 -19.75 -4.08 -23.64
C GLY A 182 -19.63 -5.56 -24.00
N ASP A 183 -18.41 -6.03 -24.29
CA ASP A 183 -18.13 -7.43 -24.59
C ASP A 183 -17.49 -8.14 -23.38
N PHE A 184 -16.66 -7.41 -22.62
CA PHE A 184 -15.95 -7.92 -21.45
C PHE A 184 -16.04 -6.97 -20.27
N SER A 185 -15.95 -7.55 -19.07
CA SER A 185 -15.89 -6.79 -17.82
C SER A 185 -14.70 -7.19 -16.98
N TRP A 186 -14.12 -6.22 -16.27
CA TRP A 186 -13.01 -6.45 -15.35
C TRP A 186 -13.16 -5.61 -14.09
N GLY A 187 -12.52 -6.09 -13.02
CA GLY A 187 -12.55 -5.45 -11.73
C GLY A 187 -11.17 -5.38 -11.12
N THR A 188 -10.78 -4.20 -10.64
CA THR A 188 -9.59 -4.05 -9.81
C THR A 188 -10.01 -3.67 -8.39
N THR A 189 -9.62 -4.47 -7.41
CA THR A 189 -9.80 -4.17 -5.99
C THR A 189 -8.45 -3.91 -5.34
N MET A 190 -8.29 -2.77 -4.67
CA MET A 190 -7.13 -2.42 -3.88
C MET A 190 -7.51 -2.40 -2.40
N GLU A 191 -6.82 -3.20 -1.58
CA GLU A 191 -7.07 -3.30 -0.14
C GLU A 191 -5.81 -2.94 0.64
N ILE A 192 -5.97 -2.28 1.78
CA ILE A 192 -4.93 -2.09 2.80
C ILE A 192 -5.25 -3.04 3.95
N LEU A 193 -4.28 -3.86 4.32
CA LEU A 193 -4.38 -4.97 5.25
C LEU A 193 -3.42 -4.75 6.43
N GLU A 194 -3.87 -5.07 7.63
CA GLU A 194 -3.03 -5.08 8.83
C GLU A 194 -3.00 -6.50 9.41
N CYS A 195 -1.82 -7.10 9.54
CA CYS A 195 -1.69 -8.44 10.10
C CYS A 195 -2.11 -8.46 11.58
N CYS A 196 -3.06 -9.33 11.95
CA CYS A 196 -3.53 -9.44 13.34
C CYS A 196 -2.47 -10.00 14.31
N GLY A 197 -1.36 -10.56 13.80
CA GLY A 197 -0.29 -11.14 14.61
C GLY A 197 0.84 -10.16 14.95
N CYS A 198 1.36 -9.46 13.94
CA CYS A 198 2.51 -8.56 14.07
C CYS A 198 2.19 -7.08 13.85
N GLY A 199 0.98 -6.75 13.40
CA GLY A 199 0.59 -5.37 13.07
C GLY A 199 1.18 -4.83 11.76
N GLU A 200 1.90 -5.66 10.99
CA GLU A 200 2.50 -5.24 9.72
C GLU A 200 1.42 -4.83 8.71
N LEU A 201 1.63 -3.69 8.06
CA LEU A 201 0.74 -3.18 7.01
C LEU A 201 1.18 -3.67 5.64
N SER A 202 0.22 -4.13 4.84
CA SER A 202 0.44 -4.47 3.43
C SER A 202 -0.74 -4.00 2.59
N ALA A 203 -0.52 -3.83 1.29
CA ALA A 203 -1.58 -3.62 0.33
C ALA A 203 -1.70 -4.84 -0.58
N ARG A 204 -2.93 -5.15 -0.98
CA ARG A 204 -3.25 -6.25 -1.89
C ARG A 204 -4.06 -5.71 -3.06
N ARG A 205 -3.60 -6.00 -4.27
CA ARG A 205 -4.36 -5.80 -5.51
C ARG A 205 -4.99 -7.12 -5.89
N ARG A 206 -6.28 -7.11 -6.21
CA ARG A 206 -6.98 -8.22 -6.84
C ARG A 206 -7.53 -7.77 -8.16
N PHE A 207 -7.25 -8.53 -9.20
CA PHE A 207 -7.74 -8.28 -10.54
C PHE A 207 -8.57 -9.47 -10.99
N TRP A 208 -9.79 -9.18 -11.42
CA TRP A 208 -10.73 -10.16 -11.95
C TRP A 208 -11.10 -9.76 -13.39
N PHE A 209 -11.28 -10.75 -14.24
CA PHE A 209 -11.68 -10.58 -15.64
C PHE A 209 -12.73 -11.63 -16.03
N SER A 210 -13.78 -11.20 -16.72
CA SER A 210 -14.93 -12.06 -17.07
C SER A 210 -14.55 -13.27 -17.92
N GLU A 211 -13.52 -13.17 -18.76
CA GLU A 211 -13.08 -14.30 -19.61
C GLU A 211 -12.31 -15.38 -18.84
N TRP A 212 -12.02 -15.18 -17.56
CA TRP A 212 -11.39 -16.21 -16.73
C TRP A 212 -12.39 -17.08 -15.99
N GLU A 213 -13.69 -16.80 -16.13
CA GLU A 213 -14.74 -17.62 -15.56
C GLU A 213 -14.67 -19.06 -16.08
N ASP A 214 -14.61 -20.01 -15.15
CA ASP A 214 -14.62 -21.44 -15.46
C ASP A 214 -15.72 -22.16 -14.66
N VAL A 215 -16.23 -23.27 -15.18
CA VAL A 215 -17.23 -24.08 -14.48
C VAL A 215 -16.54 -25.29 -13.88
N VAL A 216 -16.36 -25.27 -12.56
CA VAL A 216 -15.67 -26.34 -11.84
C VAL A 216 -16.66 -27.15 -11.02
N GLU A 217 -16.42 -28.45 -10.90
CA GLU A 217 -17.17 -29.29 -9.98
C GLU A 217 -16.64 -29.07 -8.56
N ASN A 218 -17.51 -28.64 -7.65
CA ASN A 218 -17.16 -28.48 -6.25
C ASN A 218 -16.82 -29.87 -5.65
N PRO A 219 -15.60 -30.09 -5.16
CA PRO A 219 -15.14 -31.41 -4.72
C PRO A 219 -15.89 -31.94 -3.49
N THR A 220 -16.64 -31.09 -2.79
CA THR A 220 -17.40 -31.46 -1.60
C THR A 220 -18.88 -31.69 -1.92
N THR A 221 -19.47 -30.91 -2.83
CA THR A 221 -20.91 -30.95 -3.12
C THR A 221 -21.25 -31.68 -4.43
N GLY A 222 -20.26 -31.92 -5.31
CA GLY A 222 -20.45 -32.50 -6.64
C GLY A 222 -21.27 -31.63 -7.59
N ARG A 223 -21.49 -30.36 -7.24
CA ARG A 223 -22.24 -29.41 -8.05
C ARG A 223 -21.29 -28.61 -8.93
N LEU A 224 -21.72 -28.33 -10.14
CA LEU A 224 -21.05 -27.38 -11.02
C LEU A 224 -21.24 -25.97 -10.46
N GLU A 225 -20.14 -25.30 -10.16
CA GLU A 225 -20.08 -23.93 -9.63
C GLU A 225 -19.23 -23.07 -10.55
N LEU A 226 -19.63 -21.81 -10.69
CA LEU A 226 -18.85 -20.82 -11.43
C LEU A 226 -17.65 -20.41 -10.58
N HIS A 227 -16.46 -20.67 -11.08
CA HIS A 227 -15.20 -20.27 -10.50
C HIS A 227 -14.68 -19.02 -11.21
N MET A 228 -14.52 -17.95 -10.44
CA MET A 228 -14.02 -16.67 -10.92
C MET A 228 -12.61 -16.46 -10.35
N PRO A 229 -11.55 -16.93 -11.03
CA PRO A 229 -10.19 -16.74 -10.55
C PRO A 229 -9.82 -15.25 -10.54
N GLU A 230 -9.02 -14.86 -9.57
CA GLU A 230 -8.47 -13.51 -9.46
C GLU A 230 -6.94 -13.58 -9.48
N GLU A 231 -6.31 -12.65 -10.19
CA GLU A 231 -4.89 -12.37 -10.01
C GLU A 231 -4.70 -11.54 -8.75
N VAL A 232 -3.75 -11.95 -7.89
CA VAL A 232 -3.55 -11.32 -6.59
C VAL A 232 -2.10 -10.90 -6.40
N ASP A 233 -1.86 -9.58 -6.40
CA ASP A 233 -0.56 -8.99 -6.13
C ASP A 233 -0.50 -8.38 -4.73
N TYR A 234 0.69 -8.37 -4.13
CA TYR A 234 0.95 -7.76 -2.82
C TYR A 234 1.97 -6.65 -2.93
N LEU A 235 1.78 -5.60 -2.13
CA LEU A 235 2.72 -4.50 -1.95
C LEU A 235 2.99 -4.31 -0.44
N PRO A 236 4.24 -4.45 0.03
CA PRO A 236 5.40 -4.97 -0.70
C PRO A 236 5.17 -6.40 -1.19
N ALA A 237 5.93 -6.83 -2.20
CA ALA A 237 5.80 -8.16 -2.79
C ALA A 237 5.99 -9.26 -1.74
N ARG A 238 5.37 -10.42 -1.98
CA ARG A 238 5.38 -11.53 -1.01
C ARG A 238 6.81 -12.04 -0.84
N ARG A 239 7.27 -12.15 0.40
CA ARG A 239 8.57 -12.76 0.70
C ARG A 239 8.48 -14.27 0.46
N VAL A 240 9.14 -14.72 -0.61
CA VAL A 240 9.24 -16.14 -0.95
C VAL A 240 10.26 -16.85 -0.07
N ARG A 241 11.29 -16.13 0.38
CA ARG A 241 12.38 -16.66 1.21
C ARG A 241 12.73 -15.67 2.33
N ALA A 242 12.94 -16.20 3.53
CA ALA A 242 13.42 -15.41 4.65
C ALA A 242 14.87 -14.97 4.41
N ARG A 243 15.16 -13.69 4.69
CA ARG A 243 16.51 -13.13 4.54
C ARG A 243 17.39 -13.58 5.71
N PRO A 244 18.63 -14.01 5.47
CA PRO A 244 19.54 -14.38 6.54
C PRO A 244 19.90 -13.17 7.40
N GLU A 245 19.79 -13.31 8.73
CA GLU A 245 20.08 -12.24 9.69
C GLU A 245 21.53 -11.72 9.58
N TRP A 246 22.44 -12.56 9.09
CA TRP A 246 23.86 -12.25 8.97
C TRP A 246 24.23 -11.41 7.76
N VAL A 247 23.31 -11.14 6.81
CA VAL A 247 23.61 -10.36 5.59
C VAL A 247 24.24 -8.99 5.95
N ASN A 248 23.72 -8.33 6.98
CA ASN A 248 24.25 -7.04 7.44
C ASN A 248 25.68 -7.10 7.99
N ARG A 249 26.17 -8.29 8.33
CA ARG A 249 27.52 -8.54 8.89
C ARG A 249 28.58 -8.81 7.81
N LEU A 250 28.17 -8.90 6.54
CA LEU A 250 29.09 -9.00 5.42
C LEU A 250 29.99 -7.75 5.32
N PRO A 251 31.30 -7.91 5.07
CA PRO A 251 32.26 -6.81 5.13
C PRO A 251 32.17 -5.83 3.95
N ASP A 252 31.75 -6.30 2.79
CA ASP A 252 31.73 -5.52 1.55
C ASP A 252 30.35 -4.89 1.32
N LYS A 253 30.31 -3.60 1.00
CA LYS A 253 29.06 -2.89 0.73
C LYS A 253 28.40 -3.40 -0.55
N ASN A 254 29.17 -3.61 -1.61
CA ASN A 254 28.64 -4.06 -2.90
C ASN A 254 28.07 -5.47 -2.78
N LEU A 255 28.74 -6.37 -2.07
CA LEU A 255 28.24 -7.71 -1.80
C LEU A 255 26.89 -7.68 -1.05
N ARG A 256 26.74 -6.81 -0.05
CA ARG A 256 25.45 -6.61 0.66
C ARG A 256 24.36 -6.08 -0.26
N GLN A 257 24.70 -5.10 -1.10
CA GLN A 257 23.75 -4.51 -2.05
C GLN A 257 23.25 -5.55 -3.07
N VAL A 258 24.16 -6.31 -3.69
CA VAL A 258 23.78 -7.35 -4.66
C VAL A 258 22.95 -8.44 -3.97
N MET A 259 23.24 -8.76 -2.70
CA MET A 259 22.44 -9.73 -1.94
C MET A 259 21.00 -9.24 -1.77
N GLU A 260 20.83 -7.97 -1.42
CA GLU A 260 19.51 -7.34 -1.29
C GLU A 260 18.76 -7.32 -2.62
N GLU A 261 19.43 -6.93 -3.72
CA GLU A 261 18.86 -6.95 -5.07
C GLU A 261 18.41 -8.36 -5.49
N VAL A 262 19.17 -9.40 -5.12
CA VAL A 262 18.78 -10.80 -5.36
C VAL A 262 17.50 -11.16 -4.61
N TYR A 263 17.35 -10.75 -3.35
CA TYR A 263 16.10 -11.00 -2.62
C TYR A 263 14.93 -10.22 -3.18
N VAL A 264 15.11 -8.96 -3.58
CA VAL A 264 14.06 -8.20 -4.27
C VAL A 264 13.65 -8.89 -5.56
N ALA A 265 14.61 -9.40 -6.34
CA ALA A 265 14.30 -10.15 -7.56
C ALA A 265 13.50 -11.43 -7.25
N LEU A 266 13.80 -12.15 -6.17
CA LEU A 266 13.05 -13.32 -5.75
C LEU A 266 11.64 -12.99 -5.27
N ASP A 267 11.50 -11.94 -4.46
CA ASP A 267 10.22 -11.50 -3.91
C ASP A 267 9.25 -11.06 -5.03
N HIS A 268 9.78 -10.69 -6.21
CA HIS A 268 9.03 -10.31 -7.41
C HIS A 268 8.99 -11.39 -8.51
N ASP A 269 9.31 -12.65 -8.21
CA ASP A 269 9.32 -13.77 -9.16
C ASP A 269 10.22 -13.57 -10.40
N LEU A 270 11.27 -12.74 -10.28
CA LEU A 270 12.22 -12.42 -11.35
C LEU A 270 13.37 -13.44 -11.38
N ALA A 271 13.05 -14.70 -11.69
CA ALA A 271 13.98 -15.84 -11.59
C ALA A 271 15.31 -15.66 -12.37
N VAL A 272 15.25 -15.06 -13.57
CA VAL A 272 16.43 -14.77 -14.40
C VAL A 272 17.38 -13.77 -13.72
N LEU A 273 16.82 -12.72 -13.12
CA LEU A 273 17.60 -11.71 -12.40
C LEU A 273 18.17 -12.28 -11.11
N ALA A 274 17.40 -13.06 -10.37
CA ALA A 274 17.87 -13.74 -9.16
C ALA A 274 19.03 -14.70 -9.47
N ALA A 275 18.96 -15.49 -10.55
CA ALA A 275 20.05 -16.36 -10.97
C ALA A 275 21.31 -15.59 -11.40
N THR A 276 21.13 -14.48 -12.11
CA THR A 276 22.23 -13.60 -12.53
C THR A 276 22.88 -12.93 -11.33
N GLY A 277 22.08 -12.47 -10.36
CA GLY A 277 22.57 -11.90 -9.11
C GLY A 277 23.28 -12.92 -8.23
N ALA A 278 22.80 -14.17 -8.15
CA ALA A 278 23.48 -15.26 -7.45
C ALA A 278 24.88 -15.54 -8.02
N ARG A 279 25.02 -15.54 -9.36
CA ARG A 279 26.32 -15.62 -10.02
C ARG A 279 27.21 -14.43 -9.67
N THR A 280 26.64 -13.22 -9.68
CA THR A 280 27.35 -11.98 -9.37
C THR A 280 27.86 -11.98 -7.92
N LEU A 281 27.07 -12.48 -6.98
CA LEU A 281 27.46 -12.68 -5.58
C LEU A 281 28.67 -13.60 -5.46
N LEU A 282 28.63 -14.74 -6.15
CA LEU A 282 29.71 -15.71 -6.15
C LEU A 282 30.99 -15.11 -6.75
N ASP A 283 30.90 -14.43 -7.89
CA ASP A 283 32.02 -13.74 -8.52
C ASP A 283 32.65 -12.67 -7.60
N ARG A 284 31.82 -11.87 -6.92
CA ARG A 284 32.27 -10.86 -5.97
C ARG A 284 32.92 -11.50 -4.74
N ALA A 285 32.36 -12.58 -4.22
CA ALA A 285 32.89 -13.32 -3.09
C ALA A 285 34.28 -13.91 -3.39
N MET A 286 34.43 -14.54 -4.56
CA MET A 286 35.72 -15.05 -5.02
C MET A 286 36.73 -13.91 -5.18
N TRP A 287 36.36 -12.81 -5.83
CA TRP A 287 37.24 -11.65 -5.99
C TRP A 287 37.73 -11.07 -4.65
N LEU A 288 36.88 -11.06 -3.61
CA LEU A 288 37.28 -10.59 -2.29
C LEU A 288 38.33 -11.48 -1.61
N ARG A 289 38.37 -12.78 -1.94
CA ARG A 289 39.30 -13.76 -1.37
C ARG A 289 40.60 -13.84 -2.16
N ILE A 290 40.48 -14.19 -3.44
CA ILE A 290 41.61 -14.57 -4.29
C ILE A 290 42.01 -13.48 -5.29
N LYS A 291 41.35 -12.31 -5.23
CA LYS A 291 41.52 -11.17 -6.17
C LYS A 291 41.21 -11.58 -7.61
N ASP A 292 41.75 -10.83 -8.56
CA ASP A 292 41.56 -11.12 -9.98
C ASP A 292 42.60 -12.15 -10.43
N GLN A 293 42.12 -13.20 -11.08
CA GLN A 293 42.90 -14.38 -11.48
C GLN A 293 42.72 -14.61 -12.97
N GLN A 294 43.77 -15.08 -13.63
CA GLN A 294 43.73 -15.49 -15.03
C GLN A 294 42.79 -16.70 -15.19
N GLY A 295 42.03 -16.79 -16.28
CA GLY A 295 41.16 -17.94 -16.57
C GLY A 295 39.66 -17.76 -16.27
N GLY A 296 39.22 -16.53 -15.99
CA GLY A 296 37.80 -16.20 -15.84
C GLY A 296 37.14 -16.92 -14.67
N PHE A 297 35.84 -17.20 -14.78
CA PHE A 297 35.05 -17.78 -13.68
C PHE A 297 35.56 -19.16 -13.22
N ARG A 298 35.90 -20.04 -14.18
CA ARG A 298 36.43 -21.39 -13.88
C ARG A 298 37.79 -21.30 -13.18
N GLY A 299 38.68 -20.43 -13.66
CA GLY A 299 39.98 -20.21 -13.02
C GLY A 299 39.85 -19.70 -11.58
N LYS A 300 38.88 -18.82 -11.31
CA LYS A 300 38.59 -18.38 -9.93
C LYS A 300 38.13 -19.53 -9.04
N LEU A 301 37.26 -20.41 -9.55
CA LEU A 301 36.83 -21.60 -8.82
C LEU A 301 37.99 -22.56 -8.51
N ASP A 302 38.87 -22.79 -9.48
CA ASP A 302 40.08 -23.63 -9.28
C ASP A 302 41.00 -23.03 -8.22
N ALA A 303 41.21 -21.70 -8.24
CA ALA A 303 42.01 -21.00 -7.23
C ALA A 303 41.38 -21.03 -5.83
N MET A 304 40.05 -20.94 -5.71
CA MET A 304 39.35 -21.08 -4.43
C MET A 304 39.57 -22.46 -3.80
N VAL A 305 39.66 -23.52 -4.60
CA VAL A 305 40.00 -24.86 -4.10
C VAL A 305 41.47 -24.96 -3.72
N ALA A 306 42.37 -24.44 -4.57
CA ALA A 306 43.81 -24.45 -4.32
C ALA A 306 44.20 -23.72 -3.02
N GLU A 307 43.52 -22.62 -2.68
CA GLU A 307 43.73 -21.86 -1.44
C GLU A 307 42.95 -22.44 -0.23
N GLY A 308 42.23 -23.54 -0.40
CA GLY A 308 41.49 -24.22 0.67
C GLY A 308 40.22 -23.48 1.14
N HIS A 309 39.72 -22.54 0.34
CA HIS A 309 38.48 -21.83 0.63
C HIS A 309 37.24 -22.63 0.23
N MET A 310 37.37 -23.62 -0.65
CA MET A 310 36.29 -24.44 -1.20
C MET A 310 36.76 -25.89 -1.40
N GLY A 311 35.86 -26.86 -1.30
CA GLY A 311 36.15 -28.27 -1.66
C GLY A 311 35.85 -28.57 -3.13
N GLU A 312 36.39 -29.67 -3.67
CA GLU A 312 36.15 -30.07 -5.08
C GLU A 312 34.67 -30.34 -5.38
N ASP A 313 33.96 -31.04 -4.51
CA ASP A 313 32.51 -31.29 -4.69
C ASP A 313 31.69 -29.99 -4.70
N GLU A 314 32.12 -29.00 -3.93
CA GLU A 314 31.47 -27.69 -3.85
C GLU A 314 31.77 -26.86 -5.10
N ARG A 315 32.99 -26.97 -5.63
CA ARG A 315 33.40 -26.38 -6.91
C ARG A 315 32.55 -26.88 -8.06
N GLU A 316 32.33 -28.18 -8.18
CA GLU A 316 31.49 -28.76 -9.24
C GLU A 316 30.05 -28.24 -9.17
N LYS A 317 29.48 -28.16 -7.96
CA LYS A 317 28.14 -27.59 -7.75
C LYS A 317 28.07 -26.14 -8.20
N PHE A 318 29.04 -25.31 -7.82
CA PHE A 318 29.06 -23.91 -8.22
C PHE A 318 29.31 -23.69 -9.71
N LEU A 319 30.02 -24.61 -10.38
CA LEU A 319 30.14 -24.57 -11.83
C LEU A 319 28.79 -24.76 -12.51
N VAL A 320 28.00 -25.76 -12.07
CA VAL A 320 26.64 -26.00 -12.57
C VAL A 320 25.73 -24.81 -12.29
N MET A 321 25.83 -24.20 -11.11
CA MET A 321 25.05 -23.01 -10.75
C MET A 321 25.41 -21.78 -11.60
N ALA A 322 26.68 -21.60 -11.91
CA ALA A 322 27.12 -20.52 -12.78
C ALA A 322 26.61 -20.71 -14.21
N ASP A 323 26.57 -21.95 -14.70
CA ASP A 323 25.99 -22.30 -15.98
C ASP A 323 24.49 -22.02 -16.03
N LEU A 324 23.77 -22.21 -14.92
CA LEU A 324 22.35 -21.83 -14.80
C LEU A 324 22.16 -20.32 -15.02
N GLY A 325 22.96 -19.47 -14.36
CA GLY A 325 22.92 -18.02 -14.56
C GLY A 325 23.28 -17.61 -16.00
N SER A 326 24.32 -18.23 -16.58
CA SER A 326 24.67 -17.98 -17.99
C SER A 326 23.59 -18.47 -18.97
N ALA A 327 22.94 -19.59 -18.69
CA ALA A 327 21.82 -20.09 -19.48
C ALA A 327 20.64 -19.12 -19.46
N ALA A 328 20.35 -18.57 -18.29
CA ALA A 328 19.26 -17.63 -18.12
C ALA A 328 19.47 -16.37 -18.96
N VAL A 329 20.69 -15.82 -18.97
CA VAL A 329 21.03 -14.60 -19.73
C VAL A 329 21.15 -14.86 -21.24
N HIS A 330 21.88 -15.90 -21.66
CA HIS A 330 22.23 -16.07 -23.08
C HIS A 330 21.29 -16.99 -23.85
N ARG A 331 20.59 -17.91 -23.16
CA ARG A 331 19.77 -18.94 -23.79
C ARG A 331 18.28 -18.81 -23.44
N GLY A 332 17.89 -17.75 -22.74
CA GLY A 332 16.49 -17.53 -22.32
C GLY A 332 15.95 -18.62 -21.40
N HIS A 333 16.81 -19.36 -20.71
CA HIS A 333 16.39 -20.42 -19.81
C HIS A 333 15.82 -19.82 -18.51
N VAL A 334 14.53 -20.01 -18.26
CA VAL A 334 13.93 -19.64 -16.97
C VAL A 334 14.27 -20.75 -15.95
N PRO A 335 15.05 -20.45 -14.89
CA PRO A 335 15.40 -21.44 -13.88
C PRO A 335 14.16 -21.93 -13.14
N ASP A 336 14.10 -23.23 -12.88
CA ASP A 336 13.09 -23.79 -11.99
C ASP A 336 13.22 -23.21 -10.56
N PRO A 337 12.11 -22.86 -9.88
CA PRO A 337 12.16 -22.30 -8.53
C PRO A 337 12.94 -23.15 -7.51
N SER A 338 12.83 -24.47 -7.59
CA SER A 338 13.54 -25.37 -6.68
C SER A 338 15.05 -25.36 -6.95
N ALA A 339 15.45 -25.31 -8.22
CA ALA A 339 16.85 -25.21 -8.63
C ALA A 339 17.47 -23.88 -8.17
N LEU A 340 16.76 -22.77 -8.38
CA LEU A 340 17.18 -21.44 -7.95
C LEU A 340 17.33 -21.35 -6.42
N ASN A 341 16.37 -21.90 -5.67
CA ASN A 341 16.44 -21.95 -4.21
C ASN A 341 17.64 -22.77 -3.71
N GLY A 342 17.97 -23.87 -4.41
CA GLY A 342 19.19 -24.65 -4.17
C GLY A 342 20.46 -23.84 -4.40
N VAL A 343 20.53 -23.07 -5.49
CA VAL A 343 21.66 -22.18 -5.80
C VAL A 343 21.87 -21.16 -4.70
N LEU A 344 20.81 -20.47 -4.29
CA LEU A 344 20.88 -19.44 -3.26
C LEU A 344 21.29 -20.00 -1.91
N THR A 345 20.79 -21.17 -1.54
CA THR A 345 21.18 -21.86 -0.32
C THR A 345 22.69 -22.15 -0.30
N ALA A 346 23.26 -22.60 -1.43
CA ALA A 346 24.70 -22.85 -1.52
C ALA A 346 25.52 -21.55 -1.47
N VAL A 347 25.09 -20.50 -2.20
CA VAL A 347 25.76 -19.19 -2.18
C VAL A 347 25.72 -18.60 -0.77
N GLU A 348 24.58 -18.61 -0.10
CA GLU A 348 24.42 -18.16 1.28
C GLU A 348 25.37 -18.89 2.24
N ALA A 349 25.45 -20.22 2.14
CA ALA A 349 26.34 -21.03 2.97
C ALA A 349 27.82 -20.67 2.74
N LEU A 350 28.23 -20.49 1.47
CA LEU A 350 29.58 -20.07 1.13
C LEU A 350 29.89 -18.68 1.69
N LEU A 351 28.99 -17.71 1.50
CA LEU A 351 29.18 -16.35 1.99
C LEU A 351 29.32 -16.29 3.52
N TYR A 352 28.46 -17.03 4.22
CA TYR A 352 28.54 -17.13 5.68
C TYR A 352 29.88 -17.73 6.14
N ARG A 353 30.28 -18.88 5.59
CA ARG A 353 31.53 -19.56 5.92
C ARG A 353 32.77 -18.71 5.62
N LEU A 354 32.76 -17.99 4.50
CA LEU A 354 33.89 -17.15 4.16
C LEU A 354 33.97 -15.93 5.09
N PHE A 355 32.87 -15.17 5.24
CA PHE A 355 32.95 -13.80 5.76
C PHE A 355 32.43 -13.61 7.20
N VAL A 356 31.50 -14.45 7.65
CA VAL A 356 30.82 -14.28 8.94
C VAL A 356 31.38 -15.24 9.98
N GLU A 357 31.41 -16.54 9.67
CA GLU A 357 31.84 -17.60 10.57
C GLU A 357 33.23 -17.33 11.20
N PRO A 358 34.28 -16.90 10.46
CA PRO A 358 35.60 -16.69 11.07
C PRO A 358 35.59 -15.63 12.18
N ARG A 359 34.73 -14.61 12.07
CA ARG A 359 34.59 -13.56 13.07
C ARG A 359 33.84 -14.05 14.31
N GLU A 360 32.78 -14.83 14.11
CA GLU A 360 32.03 -15.43 15.21
C GLU A 360 32.88 -16.42 15.99
N VAL A 361 33.61 -17.30 15.30
CA VAL A 361 34.52 -18.26 15.94
C VAL A 361 35.62 -17.53 16.72
N GLN A 362 36.17 -16.44 16.21
CA GLN A 362 37.13 -15.62 16.95
C GLN A 362 36.53 -14.99 18.21
N ALA A 363 35.29 -14.46 18.13
CA ALA A 363 34.59 -13.89 19.28
C ALA A 363 34.28 -14.95 20.35
N ILE A 364 33.88 -16.16 19.94
CA ILE A 364 33.68 -17.30 20.85
C ILE A 364 35.00 -17.70 21.50
N LYS A 365 36.09 -17.80 20.74
CA LYS A 365 37.41 -18.13 21.28
C LYS A 365 37.91 -17.09 22.29
N ALA A 366 37.62 -15.81 22.07
CA ALA A 366 37.99 -14.73 22.98
C ALA A 366 37.17 -14.74 24.29
N SER A 367 35.90 -15.15 24.23
CA SER A 367 35.01 -15.23 25.39
C SER A 367 35.10 -16.56 26.15
N THR A 368 35.62 -17.63 25.52
CA THR A 368 35.76 -18.94 26.15
C THR A 368 36.89 -18.91 27.19
N PRO A 369 36.59 -19.17 28.49
CA PRO A 369 37.62 -19.22 29.53
C PRO A 369 38.66 -20.30 29.22
N ARG A 370 39.93 -20.02 29.50
CA ARG A 370 40.98 -21.03 29.37
C ARG A 370 40.68 -22.21 30.31
N ARG A 371 40.85 -23.44 29.81
CA ARG A 371 40.77 -24.64 30.67
C ARG A 371 41.74 -24.48 31.85
N ARG A 372 41.25 -24.70 33.06
CA ARG A 372 42.11 -24.77 34.25
C ARG A 372 43.03 -26.00 34.11
N PRO A 373 44.30 -25.88 34.52
CA PRO A 373 45.28 -26.95 34.42
C PRO A 373 44.90 -28.18 35.23
#